data_AF-A0A4Q0V9R4-F1
#
_entry.id   AF-A0A4Q0V9R4-F1
#
_cell.length_a   1.000
_cell.length_b   1.000
_cell.length_c   1.000
_cell.angle_alpha   90.00
_cell.angle_beta   90.00
_cell.angle_gamma   90.00
#
_symmetry.space_group_name_H-M   'P 1'
#
loop_
_entity.id
_entity.type
_entity.pdbx_description
1 polymer ?
#
loop_
_entity_poly.entity_id
_entity_poly.type
_entity_poly.pdbx_seq_one_letter_code
_entity_poly.pdbx_strand_id
1 'polypeptide(L)'
;MKSDMSMYFLDNYLAYNEYPAEMIDNNVKTDYGKVNQLAYNFNDRESLEEIMTTEETSTMLVDRFNIHTMYSVNIKSLLFYLGMLTIKEQGSLGTVLKVPNYVIKTIYWEQYFLTFMKG
;
A
#
# COMPACT_ATOMS: atom_id res chain seq x y z
N MET A 1 7.41 9.78 16.37
CA MET A 1 7.09 8.88 15.22
C MET A 1 6.68 9.63 13.95
N LYS A 2 5.58 10.41 13.88
CA LYS A 2 5.21 11.12 12.62
C LYS A 2 6.08 12.35 12.29
N SER A 3 6.62 13.05 13.29
CA SER A 3 7.50 14.21 13.10
C SER A 3 8.89 13.82 12.59
N ASP A 4 9.39 12.67 13.04
CA ASP A 4 10.81 12.33 12.86
C ASP A 4 11.09 11.88 11.43
N MET A 5 10.17 11.13 10.82
CA MET A 5 10.25 10.73 9.40
C MET A 5 10.14 11.91 8.43
N SER A 6 9.25 12.86 8.73
CA SER A 6 9.08 14.05 7.89
C SER A 6 10.28 14.98 7.98
N MET A 7 10.84 15.15 9.19
CA MET A 7 12.08 15.91 9.39
C MET A 7 13.28 15.22 8.73
N TYR A 8 13.45 13.91 8.93
CA TYR A 8 14.52 13.13 8.31
C TYR A 8 14.46 13.16 6.77
N PHE A 9 13.25 13.11 6.20
CA PHE A 9 13.03 13.31 4.77
C PHE A 9 13.50 14.70 4.33
N LEU A 10 13.04 15.76 5.01
CA LEU A 10 13.41 17.14 4.68
C LEU A 10 14.93 17.34 4.77
N ASP A 11 15.56 16.86 5.83
CA ASP A 11 17.00 17.01 6.06
C ASP A 11 17.83 16.33 4.95
N ASN A 12 17.50 15.09 4.59
CA ASN A 12 18.21 14.38 3.51
C ASN A 12 17.94 15.01 2.14
N TYR A 13 16.70 15.40 1.87
CA TYR A 13 16.36 15.98 0.57
C TYR A 13 17.04 17.35 0.38
N LEU A 14 17.12 18.16 1.44
CA LEU A 14 17.86 19.43 1.41
C LEU A 14 19.37 19.23 1.28
N ALA A 15 19.93 18.18 1.92
CA ALA A 15 21.37 17.92 1.91
C ALA A 15 21.87 17.25 0.62
N TYR A 16 21.09 16.33 0.06
CA TYR A 16 21.53 15.44 -1.02
C TYR A 16 20.66 15.50 -2.28
N ASN A 17 19.51 16.20 -2.24
CA ASN A 17 18.51 16.22 -3.32
C ASN A 17 18.04 14.81 -3.73
N GLU A 18 18.07 13.89 -2.77
CA GLU A 18 17.70 12.48 -2.91
C GLU A 18 16.79 12.05 -1.76
N TYR A 19 16.01 10.98 -1.96
CA TYR A 19 15.24 10.36 -0.90
C TYR A 19 16.17 9.67 0.09
N PRO A 20 15.91 9.74 1.42
CA PRO A 20 16.67 8.96 2.37
C PRO A 20 16.62 7.46 2.07
N ALA A 21 17.75 6.77 2.22
CA ALA A 21 17.84 5.33 1.99
C ALA A 21 16.92 4.52 2.92
N GLU A 22 16.77 4.94 4.18
CA GLU A 22 15.88 4.31 5.16
C GLU A 22 14.68 5.21 5.50
N MET A 23 13.65 5.16 4.66
CA MET A 23 12.37 5.85 4.89
C MET A 23 11.36 5.01 5.70
N ILE A 24 11.73 3.78 6.08
CA ILE A 24 10.82 2.80 6.68
C ILE A 24 11.38 2.33 8.00
N ASP A 25 10.76 2.75 9.10
CA ASP A 25 11.04 2.21 10.43
C ASP A 25 10.57 0.76 10.48
N ASN A 26 11.35 -0.11 11.15
CA ASN A 26 11.02 -1.52 11.32
C ASN A 26 9.61 -1.77 11.90
N ASN A 27 9.10 -0.88 12.76
CA ASN A 27 7.74 -0.94 13.29
C ASN A 27 6.69 -0.71 12.19
N VAL A 28 6.92 0.29 11.34
CA VAL A 28 6.04 0.63 10.22
C VAL A 28 6.02 -0.50 9.19
N LYS A 29 7.20 -1.03 8.85
CA LYS A 29 7.34 -2.21 7.97
C LYS A 29 6.58 -3.42 8.50
N THR A 30 6.67 -3.67 9.80
CA THR A 30 6.00 -4.81 10.46
C THR A 30 4.49 -4.66 10.42
N ASP A 31 3.95 -3.48 10.73
CA ASP A 31 2.50 -3.26 10.79
C ASP A 31 1.86 -3.29 9.40
N TYR A 32 2.46 -2.62 8.41
CA TYR A 32 1.98 -2.73 7.03
C TYR A 32 2.21 -4.12 6.43
N GLY A 33 3.25 -4.83 6.86
CA GLY A 33 3.47 -6.24 6.51
C GLY A 33 2.34 -7.15 6.99
N LYS A 34 1.87 -6.98 8.23
CA LYS A 34 0.70 -7.69 8.75
C LYS A 34 -0.56 -7.36 7.95
N VAL A 35 -0.78 -6.08 7.65
CA VAL A 35 -1.89 -5.62 6.81
C VAL A 35 -1.88 -6.29 5.44
N ASN A 36 -0.72 -6.34 4.78
CA ASN A 36 -0.56 -7.01 3.49
C ASN A 36 -0.77 -8.52 3.59
N GLN A 37 -0.31 -9.16 4.66
CA GLN A 37 -0.57 -10.60 4.88
C GLN A 37 -2.05 -10.89 5.10
N LEU A 38 -2.74 -10.03 5.86
CA LEU A 38 -4.19 -10.14 6.01
C LEU A 38 -4.85 -10.02 4.63
N ALA A 39 -4.45 -9.03 3.84
CA ALA A 39 -4.95 -8.84 2.48
C ALA A 39 -4.70 -10.06 1.57
N TYR A 40 -3.47 -10.59 1.58
CA TYR A 40 -3.09 -11.78 0.81
C TYR A 40 -3.90 -13.02 1.18
N ASN A 41 -4.23 -13.19 2.47
CA ASN A 41 -5.04 -14.30 2.96
C ASN A 41 -6.52 -14.23 2.51
N PHE A 42 -6.98 -13.11 1.94
CA PHE A 42 -8.31 -13.02 1.30
C PHE A 42 -8.41 -13.76 -0.03
N ASN A 43 -7.37 -14.49 -0.45
CA ASN A 43 -7.34 -15.36 -1.64
C ASN A 43 -7.52 -14.61 -2.98
N ASP A 44 -7.35 -13.29 -2.99
CA ASP A 44 -7.40 -12.43 -4.18
C ASP A 44 -5.97 -12.07 -4.62
N ARG A 45 -5.23 -13.10 -5.03
CA ARG A 45 -3.84 -12.95 -5.49
C ARG A 45 -3.73 -12.16 -6.78
N GLU A 46 -4.72 -12.27 -7.66
CA GLU A 46 -4.76 -11.57 -8.95
C GLU A 46 -4.77 -10.05 -8.76
N SER A 47 -5.61 -9.53 -7.85
CA SER A 47 -5.63 -8.10 -7.55
C SER A 47 -4.31 -7.59 -6.96
N LEU A 48 -3.65 -8.41 -6.15
CA LEU A 48 -2.34 -8.06 -5.59
C LEU A 48 -1.26 -8.09 -6.67
N GLU A 49 -1.21 -9.12 -7.51
CA GLU A 49 -0.28 -9.21 -8.64
C GLU A 49 -0.46 -8.07 -9.64
N GLU A 50 -1.70 -7.66 -9.91
CA GLU A 50 -2.02 -6.45 -10.69
C GLU A 50 -1.34 -5.23 -10.07
N ILE A 51 -1.65 -4.91 -8.79
CA ILE A 51 -1.09 -3.75 -8.09
C ILE A 51 0.45 -3.78 -8.06
N MET A 52 1.04 -4.96 -7.86
CA MET A 52 2.51 -5.12 -7.84
C MET A 52 3.15 -4.83 -9.21
N THR A 53 2.47 -5.19 -10.30
CA THR A 53 3.01 -5.12 -11.65
C THR A 53 2.75 -3.77 -12.30
N THR A 54 1.56 -3.22 -12.11
CA THR A 54 1.10 -2.00 -12.78
C THR A 54 1.21 -0.76 -11.89
N GLU A 55 1.37 -0.94 -10.57
CA GLU A 55 1.28 0.10 -9.54
C GLU A 55 -0.09 0.79 -9.46
N GLU A 56 -1.09 0.26 -10.18
CA GLU A 56 -2.42 0.84 -10.34
C GLU A 56 -3.50 -0.23 -10.43
N THR A 57 -4.72 0.08 -10.01
CA THR A 57 -5.86 -0.84 -10.14
C THR A 57 -7.16 -0.09 -10.20
N SER A 58 -8.21 -0.68 -10.78
CA SER A 58 -9.55 -0.11 -10.79
C SER A 58 -10.49 -0.86 -9.86
N THR A 59 -11.34 -0.13 -9.14
CA THR A 59 -12.38 -0.71 -8.29
C THR A 59 -13.57 0.23 -8.09
N MET A 60 -14.73 -0.34 -7.79
CA MET A 60 -15.88 0.41 -7.28
C MET A 60 -15.69 0.54 -5.76
N LEU A 61 -15.32 1.73 -5.29
CA LEU A 61 -15.17 2.00 -3.86
C LEU A 61 -16.51 1.82 -3.15
N VAL A 62 -16.47 1.13 -2.02
CA VAL A 62 -17.65 0.81 -1.23
C VAL A 62 -17.92 1.95 -0.26
N ASP A 63 -18.96 2.73 -0.52
CA ASP A 63 -19.26 4.00 0.15
C ASP A 63 -19.47 3.91 1.68
N ARG A 64 -19.73 2.71 2.22
CA ARG A 64 -19.95 2.48 3.65
C ARG A 64 -18.82 1.65 4.24
N PHE A 65 -17.92 2.34 4.93
CA PHE A 65 -16.90 1.74 5.77
C PHE A 65 -17.53 1.10 7.02
N ASN A 66 -18.09 -0.09 6.87
CA ASN A 66 -18.41 -0.95 8.00
C ASN A 66 -17.29 -2.00 8.12
N ILE A 67 -16.49 -1.92 9.18
CA ILE A 67 -15.37 -2.83 9.46
C ILE A 67 -15.84 -4.29 9.49
N HIS A 68 -17.10 -4.55 9.87
CA HIS A 68 -17.67 -5.90 9.87
C HIS A 68 -17.99 -6.44 8.48
N THR A 69 -18.23 -5.57 7.48
CA THR A 69 -18.42 -5.97 6.08
C THR A 69 -17.15 -5.83 5.26
N MET A 70 -16.11 -5.17 5.77
CA MET A 70 -14.84 -4.90 5.08
C MET A 70 -14.21 -6.17 4.46
N TYR A 71 -14.39 -7.30 5.13
CA TYR A 71 -13.90 -8.61 4.72
C TYR A 71 -14.68 -9.28 3.59
N SER A 72 -15.86 -8.77 3.26
CA SER A 72 -16.76 -9.40 2.27
C SER A 72 -16.91 -8.62 0.96
N VAL A 73 -16.39 -7.39 0.85
CA VAL A 73 -16.75 -6.51 -0.29
C VAL A 73 -15.68 -6.39 -1.38
N ASN A 74 -14.41 -6.12 -1.08
CA ASN A 74 -13.30 -6.12 -2.08
C ASN A 74 -11.93 -5.84 -1.42
N ILE A 75 -10.87 -6.55 -1.82
CA ILE A 75 -9.50 -6.32 -1.34
C ILE A 75 -8.94 -4.94 -1.70
N LYS A 76 -9.26 -4.42 -2.89
CA LYS A 76 -8.78 -3.12 -3.39
C LYS A 76 -9.33 -1.97 -2.56
N SER A 77 -10.60 -2.07 -2.14
CA SER A 77 -11.22 -1.13 -1.21
C SER A 77 -10.59 -1.23 0.18
N LEU A 78 -10.35 -2.44 0.69
CA LEU A 78 -9.64 -2.67 1.96
C LEU A 78 -8.26 -1.99 1.96
N LEU A 79 -7.46 -2.22 0.93
CA LEU A 79 -6.12 -1.62 0.76
C LEU A 79 -6.19 -0.09 0.67
N PHE A 80 -7.18 0.46 -0.04
CA PHE A 80 -7.42 1.91 -0.08
C PHE A 80 -7.67 2.49 1.31
N TYR A 81 -8.59 1.91 2.08
CA TYR A 81 -8.91 2.42 3.41
C TYR A 81 -7.79 2.24 4.44
N LEU A 82 -6.90 1.27 4.23
CA LEU A 82 -5.70 1.09 5.04
C LEU A 82 -4.54 2.02 4.62
N GLY A 83 -4.74 2.87 3.61
CA GLY A 83 -3.72 3.79 3.11
C GLY A 83 -2.65 3.14 2.24
N MET A 84 -2.86 1.88 1.82
CA MET A 84 -1.97 1.14 0.92
C MET A 84 -2.19 1.52 -0.55
N LEU A 85 -3.34 2.11 -0.86
CA LEU A 85 -3.67 2.68 -2.15
C LEU A 85 -4.26 4.08 -1.96
N THR A 86 -4.13 4.94 -2.96
CA THR A 86 -4.75 6.27 -3.02
C THR A 86 -5.44 6.50 -4.35
N ILE A 87 -6.33 7.48 -4.42
CA ILE A 87 -7.06 7.83 -5.65
C ILE A 87 -6.08 8.48 -6.63
N LYS A 88 -6.00 7.92 -7.84
CA LYS A 88 -5.38 8.56 -9.00
C LYS A 88 -6.40 9.40 -9.74
N GLU A 89 -7.53 8.81 -10.11
CA GLU A 89 -8.61 9.45 -10.84
C GLU A 89 -9.95 8.75 -10.59
N GLN A 90 -11.05 9.48 -10.81
CA GLN A 90 -12.40 8.92 -10.82
C GLN A 90 -12.91 8.88 -12.26
N GLY A 91 -13.40 7.72 -12.67
CA GLY A 91 -14.01 7.49 -13.97
C GLY A 91 -15.45 6.99 -13.86
N SER A 92 -16.14 6.96 -14.99
CA SER A 92 -17.51 6.44 -15.09
C SER A 92 -17.61 4.93 -14.79
N LEU A 93 -16.50 4.19 -14.90
CA LEU A 93 -16.40 2.74 -14.67
C LEU A 93 -15.84 2.38 -13.28
N GLY A 94 -15.56 3.38 -12.44
CA GLY A 94 -14.99 3.18 -11.10
C GLY A 94 -13.86 4.14 -10.77
N THR A 95 -13.24 3.92 -9.62
CA THR A 95 -12.10 4.71 -9.15
C THR A 95 -10.81 4.00 -9.51
N VAL A 96 -9.89 4.72 -10.15
CA VAL A 96 -8.52 4.25 -10.38
C VAL A 96 -7.71 4.58 -9.15
N LEU A 97 -7.13 3.55 -8.57
CA LEU A 97 -6.27 3.59 -7.40
C LEU A 97 -4.82 3.39 -7.83
N LYS A 98 -3.89 3.98 -7.07
CA LYS A 98 -2.44 3.83 -7.25
C LYS A 98 -1.72 3.66 -5.94
N VAL A 99 -0.50 3.13 -5.99
CA VAL A 99 0.42 3.15 -4.84
C VAL A 99 0.78 4.60 -4.50
N PRO A 100 0.63 5.05 -3.24
CA PRO A 100 0.68 6.49 -2.90
C PRO A 100 2.10 7.07 -2.85
N ASN A 101 3.11 6.28 -2.50
CA ASN A 101 4.48 6.75 -2.33
C ASN A 101 5.48 5.58 -2.32
N TYR A 102 6.77 5.95 -2.30
CA TYR A 102 7.89 5.01 -2.30
C TYR A 102 7.90 4.07 -1.08
N VAL A 103 7.49 4.53 0.11
CA VAL A 103 7.45 3.69 1.32
C VAL A 103 6.48 2.53 1.15
N ILE A 104 5.27 2.81 0.69
CA ILE A 104 4.26 1.76 0.44
C ILE A 104 4.71 0.83 -0.69
N LYS A 105 5.32 1.38 -1.75
CA LYS A 105 5.92 0.59 -2.83
C LYS A 105 6.93 -0.42 -2.28
N THR A 106 7.89 0.04 -1.49
CA THR A 106 8.92 -0.84 -0.90
C THR A 106 8.32 -1.93 -0.01
N ILE A 107 7.29 -1.61 0.79
CA ILE A 107 6.57 -2.61 1.60
C ILE A 107 5.98 -3.71 0.71
N TYR A 108 5.31 -3.33 -0.38
CA TYR A 108 4.77 -4.26 -1.37
C TYR A 108 5.86 -5.17 -1.96
N TRP A 109 6.98 -4.60 -2.40
CA TRP A 109 8.13 -5.35 -2.94
C TRP A 109 8.74 -6.33 -1.93
N GLU A 110 8.93 -5.91 -0.68
CA GLU A 110 9.47 -6.77 0.37
C GLU A 110 8.56 -7.97 0.67
N GLN A 111 7.24 -7.76 0.73
CA GLN A 111 6.30 -8.85 0.97
C GLN A 111 6.23 -9.82 -0.20
N TYR A 112 6.25 -9.30 -1.43
CA TYR A 112 6.30 -10.12 -2.64
C TYR A 112 7.57 -11.00 -2.65
N PHE A 113 8.74 -10.40 -2.41
CA PHE A 113 10.01 -11.12 -2.36
C PHE A 113 10.04 -12.22 -1.27
N LEU A 114 9.53 -11.92 -0.07
CA LEU A 114 9.43 -12.90 1.03
C LEU A 114 8.50 -14.07 0.70
N THR A 115 7.47 -13.85 -0.11
CA THR A 115 6.52 -14.89 -0.51
C THR A 115 7.13 -15.81 -1.57
N PHE A 116 7.88 -15.26 -2.53
CA PHE A 116 8.56 -16.04 -3.59
C PHE A 116 9.74 -16.88 -3.08
N MET A 117 10.45 -16.44 -2.04
CA MET A 117 11.58 -17.18 -1.45
C MET A 117 11.15 -18.32 -0.52
N LYS A 118 9.87 -18.40 -0.16
CA LYS A 118 9.28 -19.47 0.68
C LYS A 118 8.51 -20.52 -0.12
N GLY A 119 8.47 -20.39 -1.45
CA GLY A 119 7.84 -21.33 -2.39
C GLY A 119 8.82 -22.31 -2.98
#